data_AF-A0A379FUZ8-F1
#
_entry.id   AF-A0A379FUZ8-F1
#
_cell.length_a   1.000
_cell.length_b   1.000
_cell.length_c   1.000
_cell.angle_alpha   90.00
_cell.angle_beta   90.00
_cell.angle_gamma   90.00
#
_symmetry.space_group_name_H-M   'P 1'
#
loop_
_entity.id
_entity.type
_entity.pdbx_description
1 polymer ?
#
loop_
_entity_poly.entity_id
_entity_poly.type
_entity_poly.pdbx_seq_one_letter_code
_entity_poly.pdbx_strand_id
1 'polypeptide(L)' 'MNEKEFLASYDRKDYLSPLLTVDAVLFAYHENTLKVLLVERASFPEKGKWGFAGRIY' A
#
# COMPACT_ATOMS: atom_id res chain seq x y z
N MET A 1 4.25 -36.27 -0.83
CA MET A 1 4.09 -34.89 -0.35
C MET A 1 2.63 -34.67 -0.02
N ASN A 2 2.30 -34.63 1.26
CA ASN A 2 0.99 -34.17 1.74
C ASN A 2 1.04 -32.66 2.07
N GLU A 3 -0.10 -32.05 2.39
CA GLU A 3 -0.17 -30.62 2.72
C GLU A 3 0.76 -30.24 3.89
N LYS A 4 0.84 -31.09 4.91
CA LYS A 4 1.69 -30.85 6.08
C LYS A 4 3.17 -30.82 5.71
N GLU A 5 3.62 -31.73 4.84
CA GLU A 5 5.00 -31.79 4.35
C GLU A 5 5.34 -30.58 3.48
N PHE A 6 4.42 -30.15 2.60
CA PHE A 6 4.59 -28.96 1.78
C PHE A 6 4.74 -27.69 2.63
N LEU A 7 3.81 -27.48 3.58
CA LEU A 7 3.83 -26.31 4.48
C LEU A 7 5.07 -26.31 5.40
N ALA A 8 5.60 -27.47 5.78
CA ALA A 8 6.82 -27.57 6.58
C ALA A 8 8.08 -27.19 5.78
N SER A 9 8.09 -27.38 4.46
CA SER A 9 9.22 -27.06 3.58
C SER A 9 9.12 -25.71 2.89
N TYR A 10 7.96 -25.06 2.90
CA TYR A 10 7.74 -23.81 2.17
C TYR A 10 8.41 -22.62 2.86
N ASP A 11 9.37 -21.97 2.18
CA ASP A 11 9.87 -20.65 2.55
C ASP A 11 9.48 -19.63 1.47
N ARG A 12 8.72 -18.60 1.87
CA ARG A 12 8.36 -17.50 0.96
C ARG A 12 9.58 -16.78 0.38
N LYS A 13 10.71 -16.76 1.11
CA LYS A 13 11.94 -16.06 0.71
C LYS A 13 12.65 -16.70 -0.47
N ASP A 14 12.28 -17.92 -0.84
CA ASP A 14 12.78 -18.59 -2.05
C ASP A 14 12.29 -17.90 -3.34
N TYR A 15 11.36 -16.95 -3.22
CA TYR A 15 10.75 -16.23 -4.33
C TYR A 15 10.84 -14.72 -4.13
N LEU A 16 11.12 -13.99 -5.21
CA LEU A 16 11.04 -12.53 -5.20
C LEU A 16 9.61 -12.09 -4.89
N SER A 17 9.47 -11.22 -3.90
CA SER A 17 8.18 -10.62 -3.55
C SER A 17 8.07 -9.21 -4.13
N PRO A 18 6.94 -8.85 -4.74
CA PRO A 18 6.69 -7.48 -5.17
C PRO A 18 6.48 -6.57 -3.94
N LEU A 19 6.59 -5.25 -4.16
CA LEU A 19 6.08 -4.27 -3.21
C LEU A 19 4.56 -4.33 -3.20
N LEU A 20 3.98 -4.52 -2.01
CA LEU A 20 2.53 -4.52 -1.82
C LEU A 20 2.13 -3.27 -1.04
N THR A 21 1.28 -2.45 -1.63
CA THR A 21 0.78 -1.22 -1.03
C THR A 21 -0.73 -1.12 -1.17
N VAL A 22 -1.33 -0.33 -0.29
CA VAL A 22 -2.71 0.12 -0.44
C VAL A 22 -2.76 1.63 -0.40
N ASP A 23 -3.66 2.22 -1.19
CA ASP A 23 -3.93 3.64 -1.21
C ASP A 23 -5.44 3.86 -1.07
N ALA A 24 -5.83 4.88 -0.30
CA ALA A 24 -7.21 5.29 -0.15
C ALA A 24 -7.49 6.58 -0.93
N VAL A 25 -8.52 6.55 -1.76
CA VAL A 25 -9.04 7.74 -2.46
C VAL A 25 -10.35 8.14 -1.79
N LEU A 26 -10.27 9.13 -0.89
CA LEU A 26 -11.42 9.59 -0.11
C LEU A 26 -11.93 10.90 -0.69
N PHE A 27 -13.17 10.88 -1.18
CA PHE A 27 -13.87 12.06 -1.64
C PHE A 27 -14.82 12.57 -0.55
N ALA A 28 -14.98 13.88 -0.49
CA ALA A 28 -16.01 14.54 0.28
C ALA A 28 -16.61 15.68 -0.55
N TYR A 29 -17.92 15.87 -0.45
CA TYR A 29 -18.55 17.07 -0.99
C TYR A 29 -18.72 18.07 0.15
N HIS A 30 -18.06 19.22 0.04
CA HIS A 30 -18.05 20.24 1.07
C HIS A 30 -17.94 21.62 0.43
N GLU A 31 -18.72 22.60 0.91
CA GLU A 31 -18.78 23.96 0.35
C GLU A 31 -19.10 23.97 -1.15
N ASN A 32 -20.14 23.22 -1.53
CA ASN A 32 -20.59 23.08 -2.91
C ASN A 32 -19.51 22.60 -3.90
N THR A 33 -18.45 21.96 -3.39
CA THR A 33 -17.26 21.56 -4.15
C THR A 33 -16.88 20.12 -3.80
N LEU A 34 -16.54 19.33 -4.81
CA LEU A 34 -15.95 17.99 -4.62
C LEU A 34 -14.48 18.13 -4.21
N LYS A 35 -14.11 17.57 -3.07
CA LYS A 35 -12.75 17.59 -2.52
C LYS A 35 -12.23 16.15 -2.41
N VAL A 36 -10.91 15.97 -2.47
CA VAL A 36 -10.22 14.70 -2.28
C VAL A 36 -9.14 14.83 -1.21
N LEU A 37 -9.01 13.83 -0.34
CA LEU A 37 -7.97 13.81 0.68
C LEU A 37 -6.61 13.46 0.08
N LEU A 38 -5.62 14.31 0.31
CA LEU A 38 -4.21 14.08 0.01
C LEU A 38 -3.36 14.37 1.24
N VAL A 39 -2.19 13.75 1.33
CA VAL A 39 -1.17 14.00 2.35
C VAL A 39 0.15 14.39 1.70
N GLU A 40 0.92 15.25 2.36
CA GLU A 40 2.29 15.55 1.95
C GLU A 40 3.23 14.42 2.38
N ARG A 41 4.04 13.92 1.45
CA ARG A 41 4.92 12.78 1.68
C ARG A 41 6.14 13.17 2.49
N ALA A 42 6.28 12.60 3.69
CA ALA A 42 7.43 12.87 4.57
C ALA A 42 8.71 12.08 4.20
N SER A 43 8.60 11.06 3.35
CA SER A 43 9.68 10.09 3.06
C SER A 43 9.92 9.93 1.56
N PHE A 44 11.13 9.49 1.21
CA PHE A 44 11.45 9.09 -0.16
C PHE A 44 10.80 7.73 -0.50
N PRO A 45 10.51 7.48 -1.79
CA PRO A 45 10.64 8.40 -2.93
C PRO A 45 9.57 9.51 -2.91
N GLU A 46 9.77 10.56 -3.71
CA GLU A 46 8.80 11.65 -3.90
C GLU A 46 8.49 12.44 -2.62
N LYS A 47 9.50 12.63 -1.76
CA LYS A 47 9.40 13.44 -0.54
C LYS A 47 8.98 14.88 -0.87
N GLY A 48 8.04 15.43 -0.11
CA GLY A 48 7.49 16.79 -0.28
C GLY A 48 6.40 16.90 -1.34
N LYS A 49 6.06 15.81 -2.06
CA LYS A 49 4.92 15.81 -2.99
C LYS A 49 3.63 15.43 -2.27
N TRP A 50 2.51 15.90 -2.79
CA TRP A 50 1.17 15.47 -2.36
C TRP A 50 0.78 14.16 -3.03
N GLY A 51 0.18 13.25 -2.28
CA GLY A 51 -0.31 11.97 -2.79
C GLY A 51 -1.44 11.40 -1.93
N PHE A 52 -1.99 10.25 -2.36
CA PHE A 52 -3.02 9.56 -1.60
C PHE A 52 -2.49 9.05 -0.26
N ALA A 53 -3.40 8.93 0.71
CA ALA A 53 -3.09 8.32 1.98
C ALA A 53 -2.93 6.80 1.76
N GLY A 54 -1.69 6.33 1.78
CA GLY A 54 -1.35 4.93 1.57
C GLY A 54 -0.29 4.41 2.54
N ARG A 55 -0.16 3.08 2.61
CA ARG A 55 0.82 2.39 3.46
C ARG A 55 1.32 1.10 2.81
N ILE A 56 2.58 0.77 3.08
CA ILE A 56 3.23 -0.50 2.70
C ILE A 56 2.94 -1.56 3.80
N TYR A 57 2.61 -2.79 3.39
CA TYR A 57 2.43 -3.96 4.27
C TYR A 57 3.56 -4.98 4.12
#